data_AF-A0A4Q7ATV8-F1
#
_entry.id   AF-A0A4Q7ATV8-F1
#
_cell.length_a   1.000
_cell.length_b   1.000
_cell.length_c   1.000
_cell.angle_alpha   90.00
_cell.angle_beta   90.00
_cell.angle_gamma   90.00
#
_symmetry.space_group_name_H-M   'P 1'
#
loop_
_entity.id
_entity.type
_entity.pdbx_description
1 polymer ?
#
loop_
_entity_poly.entity_id
_entity_poly.type
_entity_poly.pdbx_seq_one_letter_code
_entity_poly.pdbx_strand_id
1 'polypeptide(L)'
;MNALERLNLTKELRQLVDTIPDMKGMDKLQSTKRLRELIERLGGQATSEVNKLYQSIIDGEEEASIELLLKVRGEAEKNLQDPLLIEAVNVLISQVNELAGTAE
;
A
#
# COMPACT_ATOMS: atom_id res chain seq x y z
N MET A 1 -11.99 0.55 -26.81
CA MET A 1 -12.59 -0.53 -26.01
C MET A 1 -14.09 -0.54 -26.25
N ASN A 2 -14.64 -1.68 -26.64
CA ASN A 2 -16.09 -1.86 -26.81
C ASN A 2 -16.78 -2.22 -25.48
N ALA A 3 -18.12 -2.19 -25.44
CA ALA A 3 -18.89 -2.42 -24.21
C ALA A 3 -18.67 -3.81 -23.59
N LEU A 4 -18.49 -4.84 -24.41
CA LEU A 4 -18.30 -6.22 -23.97
C LEU A 4 -16.90 -6.46 -23.41
N GLU A 5 -15.88 -5.88 -24.05
CA GLU A 5 -14.50 -5.84 -23.53
C GLU A 5 -14.44 -5.12 -22.18
N ARG A 6 -15.11 -3.96 -22.06
CA ARG A 6 -15.17 -3.22 -20.80
C ARG A 6 -15.82 -4.04 -19.68
N LEU A 7 -16.91 -4.73 -19.99
CA LEU A 7 -17.60 -5.60 -19.05
C LEU A 7 -16.67 -6.73 -18.56
N ASN A 8 -15.95 -7.38 -19.47
CA ASN A 8 -15.04 -8.47 -19.13
C ASN A 8 -13.87 -8.00 -18.25
N LEU A 9 -13.23 -6.89 -18.62
CA LEU A 9 -12.14 -6.31 -17.81
C LEU A 9 -12.62 -5.86 -16.43
N THR A 10 -13.85 -5.36 -16.32
CA THR A 10 -14.44 -4.97 -15.02
C THR A 10 -14.74 -6.19 -14.14
N LYS A 11 -15.19 -7.31 -14.74
CA LYS A 11 -15.39 -8.57 -14.01
C LYS A 11 -14.07 -9.14 -13.50
N GLU A 12 -13.05 -9.15 -14.35
CA GLU A 12 -11.70 -9.58 -13.97
C GLU A 12 -11.12 -8.72 -12.85
N LEU A 13 -11.29 -7.39 -12.94
CA LEU A 13 -10.86 -6.46 -11.90
C LEU A 13 -11.49 -6.81 -10.55
N ARG A 14 -12.81 -7.01 -10.50
CA ARG A 14 -13.53 -7.36 -9.28
C ARG A 14 -13.01 -8.68 -8.68
N GLN A 15 -12.84 -9.70 -9.52
CA GLN A 15 -12.33 -10.99 -9.08
C GLN A 15 -10.92 -10.90 -8.49
N LEU A 16 -10.04 -10.08 -9.07
CA LEU A 16 -8.68 -9.88 -8.53
C LEU A 16 -8.71 -9.15 -7.18
N VAL A 17 -9.55 -8.13 -7.03
CA VAL A 17 -9.73 -7.44 -5.74
C VAL A 17 -10.16 -8.42 -4.65
N ASP A 18 -11.08 -9.33 -4.95
CA ASP A 18 -11.60 -10.30 -3.98
C ASP A 18 -10.57 -11.39 -3.63
N THR A 19 -9.69 -11.77 -4.55
CA THR A 19 -8.81 -12.95 -4.41
C THR A 19 -7.38 -12.64 -3.96
N ILE A 20 -6.86 -11.46 -4.28
CA ILE A 20 -5.48 -11.06 -3.93
C ILE A 20 -5.18 -11.11 -2.42
N PRO A 21 -6.10 -10.74 -1.50
CA PRO A 21 -5.83 -10.80 -0.06
C PRO A 21 -5.43 -12.22 0.42
N ASP A 22 -6.04 -13.25 -0.15
CA ASP A 22 -5.80 -14.66 0.20
C ASP A 22 -4.59 -15.28 -0.52
N MET A 23 -4.05 -14.60 -1.54
CA MET A 23 -2.86 -15.06 -2.27
C MET A 23 -1.57 -14.83 -1.47
N LYS A 24 -0.55 -15.66 -1.76
CA LYS A 24 0.78 -15.56 -1.14
C LYS A 24 1.89 -15.65 -2.18
N GLY A 25 3.07 -15.14 -1.83
CA GLY A 25 4.28 -15.26 -2.65
C GLY A 25 4.15 -14.68 -4.05
N MET A 26 4.67 -15.40 -5.04
CA MET A 26 4.76 -14.94 -6.43
C MET A 26 3.39 -14.72 -7.08
N ASP A 27 2.40 -15.53 -6.72
CA ASP A 27 1.04 -15.41 -7.29
C ASP A 27 0.38 -14.09 -6.87
N LYS A 28 0.60 -13.65 -5.62
CA LYS A 28 0.13 -12.35 -5.15
C LYS A 28 0.76 -11.20 -5.94
N LEU A 29 2.06 -11.29 -6.23
CA LEU A 29 2.80 -10.27 -6.99
C LEU A 29 2.33 -10.19 -8.45
N GLN A 30 2.11 -11.33 -9.10
CA GLN A 30 1.61 -11.36 -10.48
C GLN A 30 0.17 -10.82 -10.56
N SER A 31 -0.69 -11.22 -9.63
CA SER A 31 -2.09 -10.78 -9.58
C SER A 31 -2.22 -9.30 -9.25
N THR A 32 -1.41 -8.75 -8.35
CA THR A 32 -1.38 -7.30 -8.06
C THR A 32 -0.87 -6.48 -9.25
N LYS A 33 0.14 -6.97 -9.99
CA LYS A 33 0.56 -6.36 -11.25
C LYS A 33 -0.58 -6.34 -12.27
N ARG A 34 -1.30 -7.45 -12.41
CA ARG A 34 -2.45 -7.56 -13.31
C ARG A 34 -3.59 -6.62 -12.91
N LEU A 35 -3.88 -6.51 -11.62
CA LEU A 35 -4.88 -5.59 -11.08
C LEU A 35 -4.59 -4.14 -11.51
N ARG A 36 -3.33 -3.71 -11.38
CA ARG A 36 -2.85 -2.39 -11.80
C ARG A 36 -3.07 -2.14 -13.29
N GLU A 37 -2.67 -3.09 -14.14
CA GLU A 37 -2.87 -3.00 -15.59
C GLU A 37 -4.35 -2.87 -15.97
N LEU A 38 -5.26 -3.56 -15.24
CA LEU A 38 -6.69 -3.48 -15.48
C LEU A 38 -7.28 -2.11 -15.08
N ILE A 39 -6.84 -1.55 -13.95
CA ILE A 39 -7.25 -0.21 -13.51
C ILE A 39 -6.88 0.83 -14.58
N GLU A 40 -5.64 0.79 -15.08
CA GLU A 40 -5.17 1.70 -16.13
C GLU A 40 -5.97 1.53 -17.43
N ARG A 41 -6.21 0.29 -17.87
CA ARG A 41 -7.01 -0.02 -19.07
C ARG A 41 -8.46 0.44 -18.97
N LEU A 42 -9.03 0.44 -17.77
CA LEU A 42 -10.38 0.92 -17.50
C LEU A 42 -10.47 2.44 -17.32
N GLY A 43 -9.33 3.15 -17.46
CA GLY A 43 -9.24 4.61 -17.34
C GLY A 43 -9.14 5.10 -15.89
N GLY A 44 -8.91 4.20 -14.94
CA GLY A 44 -8.54 4.56 -13.59
C GLY A 44 -7.06 4.95 -13.53
N GLN A 45 -6.73 5.90 -12.67
CA GLN A 45 -5.34 6.10 -12.28
C GLN A 45 -5.00 4.98 -11.31
N ALA A 46 -4.29 3.96 -11.80
CA ALA A 46 -3.55 3.14 -10.86
C ALA A 46 -2.44 4.03 -10.34
N THR A 47 -2.57 4.52 -9.10
CA THR A 47 -1.52 5.27 -8.43
C THR A 47 -0.34 4.32 -8.26
N SER A 48 0.54 4.32 -9.26
CA SER A 48 1.62 3.36 -9.45
C SER A 48 2.85 3.66 -8.58
N GLU A 49 2.86 4.76 -7.85
CA GLU A 49 3.91 5.05 -6.90
C GLU A 49 3.44 4.67 -5.50
N VAL A 50 3.78 3.45 -5.13
CA VAL A 50 3.79 3.03 -3.73
C VAL A 50 4.64 4.03 -2.97
N ASN A 51 4.09 4.58 -1.88
CA ASN A 51 4.83 5.52 -1.07
C ASN A 51 6.07 4.84 -0.47
N LYS A 52 7.24 5.14 -1.01
CA LYS A 52 8.49 4.46 -0.65
C LYS A 52 8.83 4.63 0.83
N LEU A 53 8.48 5.78 1.41
CA LEU A 53 8.67 6.03 2.83
C LEU A 53 7.83 5.07 3.68
N TYR A 54 6.52 4.98 3.39
CA TYR A 54 5.64 4.09 4.13
C TYR A 54 6.02 2.62 3.94
N GLN A 55 6.38 2.23 2.73
CA GLN A 55 6.82 0.86 2.44
C GLN A 55 8.08 0.50 3.24
N SER A 56 9.09 1.37 3.26
CA SER A 56 10.34 1.14 4.00
C SER A 56 10.12 1.02 5.52
N ILE A 57 9.18 1.80 6.08
CA ILE A 57 8.77 1.66 7.48
C ILE A 57 8.10 0.30 7.72
N ILE A 58 7.18 -0.11 6.84
CA ILE A 58 6.47 -1.40 6.96
C ILE A 58 7.45 -2.58 6.84
N ASP A 59 8.44 -2.46 5.97
CA ASP A 59 9.50 -3.45 5.77
C ASP A 59 10.52 -3.48 6.94
N GLY A 60 10.40 -2.57 7.91
CA GLY A 60 11.25 -2.51 9.11
C GLY A 60 12.66 -1.98 8.84
N GLU A 61 12.87 -1.28 7.72
CA GLU A 61 14.16 -0.71 7.34
C GLU A 61 14.46 0.61 8.08
N GLU A 62 13.44 1.21 8.69
CA GLU A 62 13.51 2.50 9.38
C GLU A 62 13.24 2.35 10.87
N GLU A 63 14.03 3.02 11.70
CA GLU A 63 13.86 3.08 13.16
C GLU A 63 13.12 4.37 13.58
N ALA A 64 12.22 4.24 14.54
CA ALA A 64 11.44 5.35 15.08
C ALA A 64 12.34 6.48 15.60
N SER A 65 12.25 7.64 14.95
CA SER A 65 12.93 8.87 15.33
C SER A 65 12.02 10.08 15.09
N ILE A 66 12.32 11.20 15.76
CA ILE A 66 11.56 12.45 15.53
C ILE A 66 11.64 12.89 14.07
N GLU A 67 12.81 12.75 13.44
CA GLU A 67 13.01 13.10 12.04
C GLU A 67 12.13 12.24 11.11
N LEU A 68 12.04 10.94 11.37
CA LEU A 68 11.18 10.03 10.61
C LEU A 68 9.69 10.39 10.78
N LEU A 69 9.24 10.67 12.01
CA LEU A 69 7.86 11.08 12.28
C LEU A 69 7.49 12.38 11.55
N LEU A 70 8.42 13.33 11.45
CA LEU A 70 8.22 14.57 10.69
C LEU A 70 8.10 14.30 9.18
N LYS A 71 8.90 13.38 8.62
CA LYS A 71 8.79 12.95 7.22
C LYS A 71 7.45 12.28 6.95
N VAL A 72 7.01 11.38 7.82
CA VAL A 72 5.70 10.71 7.73
C VAL A 72 4.57 11.70 7.77
N ARG A 73 4.61 12.69 8.67
CA ARG A 73 3.60 13.77 8.71
C ARG A 73 3.57 14.56 7.39
N GLY A 74 4.73 14.99 6.89
CA GLY A 74 4.80 15.74 5.63
C GLY A 74 4.33 14.94 4.42
N GLU A 75 4.48 13.63 4.45
CA GLU A 75 3.97 12.74 3.41
C GLU A 75 2.45 12.51 3.54
N ALA A 76 1.94 12.42 4.76
CA ALA A 76 0.51 12.27 5.04
C ALA A 76 -0.28 13.53 4.65
N GLU A 77 0.31 14.71 4.86
CA GLU A 77 -0.26 16.00 4.44
C GLU A 77 -0.47 16.09 2.92
N LYS A 78 0.35 15.39 2.12
CA LYS A 78 0.18 15.33 0.66
C LYS A 78 -0.97 14.42 0.25
N ASN A 79 -1.16 13.30 0.96
CA ASN A 79 -2.22 12.33 0.68
C ASN A 79 -2.64 11.57 1.95
N LEU A 80 -3.70 12.04 2.61
CA LEU A 80 -4.28 11.39 3.79
C LEU A 80 -4.99 10.06 3.47
N GLN A 81 -5.26 9.78 2.20
CA GLN A 81 -5.91 8.54 1.75
C GLN A 81 -4.91 7.52 1.21
N ASP A 82 -3.61 7.71 1.46
CA ASP A 82 -2.60 6.74 1.07
C ASP A 82 -2.86 5.39 1.77
N PRO A 83 -2.97 4.28 1.01
CA PRO A 83 -3.32 2.99 1.57
C PRO A 83 -2.28 2.46 2.57
N LEU A 84 -1.02 2.91 2.49
CA LEU A 84 0.05 2.44 3.39
C LEU A 84 0.21 3.30 4.65
N LEU A 85 -0.43 4.46 4.73
CA LEU A 85 -0.24 5.41 5.84
C LEU A 85 -0.55 4.77 7.20
N ILE A 86 -1.71 4.13 7.32
CA ILE A 86 -2.16 3.54 8.60
C ILE A 86 -1.22 2.42 9.05
N GLU A 87 -0.78 1.57 8.12
CA GLU A 87 0.11 0.45 8.43
C GLU A 87 1.50 0.93 8.86
N ALA A 88 2.09 1.88 8.14
CA ALA A 88 3.37 2.49 8.52
C ALA A 88 3.31 3.16 9.91
N VAL A 89 2.22 3.87 10.23
CA VAL A 89 2.04 4.49 11.55
C VAL A 89 1.95 3.44 12.65
N ASN A 90 1.26 2.32 12.44
CA ASN A 90 1.17 1.25 13.43
C ASN A 90 2.52 0.61 13.75
N VAL A 91 3.39 0.44 12.75
CA VAL A 91 4.77 -0.04 12.95
C VAL A 91 5.55 0.96 13.82
N LEU A 92 5.47 2.25 13.53
CA LEU A 92 6.14 3.29 14.34
C LEU A 92 5.63 3.35 15.77
N ILE A 93 4.31 3.20 16.00
CA ILE A 93 3.75 3.12 17.35
C ILE A 93 4.35 1.94 18.11
N SER A 94 4.50 0.79 17.46
CA SER A 94 5.09 -0.41 18.07
C SER A 94 6.54 -0.18 18.46
N GLN A 95 7.36 0.38 17.57
CA GLN A 95 8.76 0.72 17.85
C GLN A 95 8.90 1.74 18.99
N VAL A 96 8.05 2.78 19.03
CA VAL A 96 8.06 3.78 20.12
C VAL A 96 7.69 3.15 21.46
N ASN A 97 6.71 2.24 21.47
CA ASN A 97 6.31 1.52 22.69
C ASN A 97 7.42 0.61 23.20
N GLU A 98 8.18 -0.04 22.31
CA GLU A 98 9.34 -0.83 22.68
C GLU A 98 10.43 0.05 23.30
N LEU A 99 10.76 1.19 22.68
CA LEU A 99 11.71 2.16 23.24
C LEU A 99 11.27 2.68 24.62
N ALA A 100 9.98 2.98 24.79
CA ALA A 100 9.43 3.42 26.07
C ALA A 100 9.38 2.30 27.13
N GLY A 101 9.23 1.03 26.70
CA GLY A 101 9.21 -0.16 27.55
C GLY A 101 10.58 -0.70 27.94
N THR A 102 11.65 -0.34 27.23
CA THR A 102 13.04 -0.70 27.60
C THR A 102 13.63 0.10 28.77
N ALA A 103 12.80 0.87 29.48
CA ALA A 103 13.16 1.64 30.68
C ALA A 103 12.76 0.94 31.99
N GLU A 104 12.80 -0.40 32.05
CA GLU A 104 12.73 -1.17 33.31
C GLU A 104 14.11 -1.42 33.92
#